data_AF-A0A6M2BTF1-F1
#
_entry.id   AF-A0A6M2BTF1-F1
#
_cell.length_a   1.000
_cell.length_b   1.000
_cell.length_c   1.000
_cell.angle_alpha   90.00
_cell.angle_beta   90.00
_cell.angle_gamma   90.00
#
_symmetry.space_group_name_H-M   'P 1'
#
loop_
_entity.id
_entity.type
_entity.pdbx_description
1 polymer ?
#
loop_
_entity_poly.entity_id
_entity_poly.type
_entity_poly.pdbx_seq_one_letter_code
_entity_poly.pdbx_strand_id
1 'polypeptide(L)'
;MDMDNCGDRRTSELFREFLDNVKNTNELKQGDVTAIRFGIFGEVGGIVATAKKLRRDEKALPGPREAAIEEFGDALWYVGALCLNRDVGLDQVFSEVMHVINESYTFAGSAAPTPSARDPLLVALDARDESLLTLGKAAADLLNVGEDREAELRHLRAFGWAYAGALSSCELNFEVVVRENIAKTSGAFGKPVFKNLPRFDNDYPAHEQLPDVIEIWFVEHDSGVSYMSCNGVFVGDPLTDAIEDEDGYRFHDVFHLANAAFLNWSPVTRALLKRKRKSKKSTDRNQDGGRATVVEEGLTAWLFAKAKKLEFLQGQNKVAYDILKTILDFVTGYEVDKVPLKQWTTAILEGYAVWRQVHANQGGIVTANCRDRTLTYQPLPPDRVSK
;
A
#
# COMPACT_ATOMS: atom_id res chain seq x y z
N MET A 1 7.51 -28.81 -32.60
CA MET A 1 8.57 -27.79 -32.55
C MET A 1 7.99 -26.39 -32.27
N ASP A 2 6.78 -26.29 -31.69
CA ASP A 2 6.05 -25.00 -31.51
C ASP A 2 5.73 -24.64 -30.04
N MET A 3 6.14 -25.46 -29.07
CA MET A 3 5.86 -25.21 -27.64
C MET A 3 6.83 -24.20 -27.02
N ASP A 4 8.13 -24.28 -27.33
CA ASP A 4 9.15 -23.36 -26.80
C ASP A 4 8.90 -21.90 -27.22
N ASN A 5 8.44 -21.67 -28.45
CA ASN A 5 8.18 -20.33 -28.98
C ASN A 5 6.93 -19.67 -28.37
N CYS A 6 6.00 -20.46 -27.82
CA CYS A 6 4.79 -19.97 -27.17
C CYS A 6 5.07 -19.50 -25.73
N GLY A 7 5.90 -20.24 -24.98
CA GLY A 7 6.32 -19.90 -23.62
C GLY A 7 7.12 -18.60 -23.56
N ASP A 8 8.14 -18.46 -24.42
CA ASP A 8 8.99 -17.26 -24.47
C ASP A 8 8.20 -16.01 -24.85
N ARG A 9 7.21 -16.15 -25.74
CA ARG A 9 6.32 -15.03 -26.10
C ARG A 9 5.48 -14.57 -24.92
N ARG A 10 4.90 -15.50 -24.14
CA ARG A 10 4.09 -15.17 -22.96
C ARG A 10 4.92 -14.47 -21.89
N THR A 11 6.13 -14.96 -21.60
CA THR A 11 7.02 -14.35 -20.60
C THR A 11 7.53 -12.99 -21.05
N SER A 12 7.80 -12.82 -22.36
CA SER A 12 8.15 -11.51 -22.92
C SER A 12 7.00 -10.49 -22.86
N GLU A 13 5.75 -10.94 -22.98
CA GLU A 13 4.56 -10.10 -22.76
C GLU A 13 4.43 -9.70 -21.29
N LEU A 14 4.63 -10.65 -20.36
CA LEU A 14 4.62 -10.41 -18.92
C LEU A 14 5.70 -9.41 -18.49
N PHE A 15 6.92 -9.53 -19.01
CA PHE A 15 8.01 -8.58 -18.74
C PHE A 15 7.70 -7.17 -19.22
N ARG A 16 7.08 -7.02 -20.41
CA ARG A 16 6.67 -5.70 -20.91
C ARG A 16 5.58 -5.08 -20.05
N GLU A 17 4.55 -5.85 -19.72
CA GLU A 17 3.48 -5.41 -18.81
C GLU A 17 4.04 -4.96 -17.46
N PHE A 18 4.97 -5.73 -16.90
CA PHE A 18 5.64 -5.40 -15.65
C PHE A 18 6.46 -4.11 -15.74
N LEU A 19 7.30 -3.95 -16.76
CA LEU A 19 8.09 -2.72 -16.93
C LEU A 19 7.22 -1.48 -17.17
N ASP A 20 6.11 -1.62 -17.90
CA ASP A 20 5.14 -0.53 -18.05
C ASP A 20 4.51 -0.15 -16.70
N ASN A 21 4.18 -1.13 -15.85
CA ASN A 21 3.72 -0.88 -14.50
C ASN A 21 4.79 -0.19 -13.63
N VAL A 22 6.05 -0.66 -13.65
CA VAL A 22 7.16 -0.01 -12.93
C VAL A 22 7.29 1.43 -13.39
N LYS A 23 7.28 1.70 -14.69
CA LYS A 23 7.34 3.05 -15.25
C LYS A 23 6.23 3.97 -14.72
N ASN A 24 5.02 3.45 -14.57
CA ASN A 24 3.87 4.22 -14.09
C ASN A 24 3.82 4.40 -12.56
N THR A 25 4.53 3.54 -11.81
CA THR A 25 4.53 3.54 -10.34
C THR A 25 5.85 4.06 -9.74
N ASN A 26 6.87 4.28 -10.58
CA ASN A 26 8.17 4.79 -10.17
C ASN A 26 8.11 6.27 -9.80
N GLU A 27 8.13 6.53 -8.50
CA GLU A 27 8.20 7.87 -7.91
C GLU A 27 9.63 8.26 -7.45
N LEU A 28 10.67 7.49 -7.82
CA LEU A 28 12.08 7.81 -7.53
C LEU A 28 12.57 8.98 -8.39
N LYS A 29 13.55 9.73 -7.87
CA LYS A 29 14.16 10.82 -8.62
C LYS A 29 14.94 10.27 -9.83
N GLN A 30 14.73 10.89 -10.98
CA GLN A 30 15.43 10.51 -12.21
C GLN A 30 16.95 10.61 -12.02
N GLY A 31 17.67 9.53 -12.32
CA GLY A 31 19.14 9.48 -12.20
C GLY A 31 19.68 9.00 -10.86
N ASP A 32 18.83 8.75 -9.85
CA ASP A 32 19.27 8.22 -8.55
C ASP A 32 19.47 6.69 -8.58
N VAL A 33 20.48 6.26 -9.35
CA VAL A 33 20.83 4.84 -9.52
C VAL A 33 21.27 4.21 -8.20
N THR A 34 21.94 4.98 -7.34
CA THR A 34 22.40 4.49 -6.04
C THR A 34 21.23 4.13 -5.13
N ALA A 35 20.18 4.96 -5.07
CA ALA A 35 18.97 4.63 -4.32
C ALA A 35 18.29 3.36 -4.85
N ILE A 36 18.24 3.18 -6.18
CA ILE A 36 17.68 1.96 -6.79
C ILE A 36 18.47 0.72 -6.36
N ARG A 37 19.81 0.78 -6.41
CA ARG A 37 20.67 -0.34 -6.02
C ARG A 37 20.57 -0.66 -4.52
N PHE A 38 20.45 0.36 -3.67
CA PHE A 38 20.14 0.17 -2.24
C PHE A 38 18.78 -0.49 -2.02
N GLY A 39 17.78 -0.14 -2.84
CA GLY A 39 16.49 -0.82 -2.88
C GLY A 39 16.65 -2.32 -3.16
N ILE A 40 17.30 -2.69 -4.27
CA ILE A 40 17.56 -4.10 -4.63
C ILE A 40 18.22 -4.85 -3.46
N PHE A 41 19.27 -4.28 -2.87
CA PHE A 41 19.99 -4.91 -1.76
C PHE A 41 19.12 -5.05 -0.50
N GLY A 42 18.32 -4.04 -0.17
CA GLY A 42 17.39 -4.05 0.96
C GLY A 42 16.33 -5.14 0.85
N GLU A 43 15.63 -5.19 -0.29
CA GLU A 43 14.57 -6.18 -0.53
C GLU A 43 15.12 -7.61 -0.56
N VAL A 44 16.32 -7.83 -1.10
CA VAL A 44 16.99 -9.14 -1.02
C VAL A 44 17.27 -9.55 0.42
N GLY A 45 17.62 -8.61 1.31
CA GLY A 45 17.71 -8.87 2.75
C GLY A 45 16.37 -9.34 3.33
N GLY A 46 15.26 -8.75 2.89
CA GLY A 46 13.90 -9.13 3.25
C GLY A 46 13.51 -10.53 2.74
N ILE A 47 13.86 -10.87 1.50
CA ILE A 47 13.73 -12.23 0.94
C ILE A 47 14.44 -13.25 1.83
N VAL A 48 15.70 -13.00 2.20
CA VAL A 48 16.46 -13.91 3.07
C VAL A 48 15.81 -14.04 4.45
N ALA A 49 15.27 -12.94 5.00
CA ALA A 49 14.59 -12.95 6.28
C ALA A 49 13.27 -13.74 6.27
N THR A 50 12.46 -13.59 5.22
CA THR A 50 11.18 -14.30 5.05
C THR A 50 11.39 -15.77 4.70
N ALA A 51 12.37 -16.10 3.85
CA ALA A 51 12.72 -17.48 3.53
C ALA A 51 13.23 -18.28 4.74
N LYS A 52 13.96 -17.64 5.67
CA LYS A 52 14.32 -18.25 6.97
C LYS A 52 13.09 -18.57 7.83
N LYS A 53 12.03 -17.76 7.75
CA LYS A 53 10.76 -18.02 8.48
C LYS A 53 9.99 -19.18 7.85
N LEU A 54 9.93 -19.24 6.52
CA LEU A 54 9.39 -20.39 5.77
C LEU A 54 10.03 -21.72 6.20
N ARG A 55 11.33 -21.70 6.53
CA ARG A 55 12.05 -22.86 7.06
C ARG A 55 11.67 -23.24 8.50
N ARG A 56 11.45 -22.25 9.37
CA ARG A 56 11.30 -22.47 10.81
C ARG A 56 9.91 -23.00 11.17
N ASP A 57 8.90 -22.64 10.38
CA ASP A 57 7.51 -22.92 10.72
C ASP A 57 6.82 -23.74 9.61
N GLU A 58 7.17 -25.02 9.44
CA GLU A 58 6.48 -25.96 8.52
C GLU A 58 4.96 -26.10 8.78
N LYS A 59 4.47 -25.60 9.93
CA LYS A 59 3.05 -25.52 10.30
C LYS A 59 2.52 -24.09 10.45
N ALA A 60 3.27 -23.06 10.09
CA ALA A 60 2.78 -21.69 10.22
C ALA A 60 1.71 -21.35 9.17
N LEU A 61 0.82 -20.49 9.63
CA LEU A 61 -0.11 -19.64 8.88
C LEU A 61 0.45 -19.22 7.49
N PRO A 62 -0.39 -18.96 6.47
CA PRO A 62 0.04 -18.59 5.11
C PRO A 62 0.97 -17.34 5.00
N GLY A 63 1.12 -16.56 6.07
CA GLY A 63 1.85 -15.29 6.10
C GLY A 63 3.32 -15.31 5.64
N PRO A 64 4.18 -16.29 5.99
CA PRO A 64 5.57 -16.29 5.53
C PRO A 64 5.73 -16.45 4.01
N ARG A 65 4.79 -17.14 3.35
CA ARG A 65 4.81 -17.32 1.89
C ARG A 65 4.37 -16.05 1.18
N GLU A 66 3.29 -15.42 1.65
CA GLU A 66 2.81 -14.13 1.15
C GLU A 66 3.88 -13.04 1.34
N ALA A 67 4.53 -13.01 2.51
CA ALA A 67 5.64 -12.10 2.75
C ALA A 67 6.81 -12.35 1.79
N ALA A 68 7.19 -13.61 1.55
CA ALA A 68 8.25 -13.89 0.58
C ALA A 68 7.88 -13.42 -0.83
N ILE A 69 6.64 -13.68 -1.30
CA ILE A 69 6.14 -13.20 -2.59
C ILE A 69 6.26 -11.68 -2.70
N GLU A 70 5.90 -10.97 -1.64
CA GLU A 70 6.01 -9.51 -1.55
C GLU A 70 7.47 -9.03 -1.70
N GLU A 71 8.39 -9.59 -0.93
CA GLU A 71 9.82 -9.23 -0.95
C GLU A 71 10.48 -9.54 -2.31
N PHE A 72 10.15 -10.70 -2.91
CA PHE A 72 10.61 -11.05 -4.26
C PHE A 72 10.08 -10.04 -5.29
N GLY A 73 8.79 -9.69 -5.20
CA GLY A 73 8.17 -8.71 -6.08
C GLY A 73 8.81 -7.33 -5.97
N ASP A 74 9.08 -6.86 -4.75
CA ASP A 74 9.69 -5.56 -4.49
C ASP A 74 11.15 -5.51 -4.99
N ALA A 75 11.92 -6.57 -4.78
CA ALA A 75 13.27 -6.70 -5.35
C ALA A 75 13.23 -6.61 -6.89
N LEU A 76 12.29 -7.33 -7.52
CA LEU A 76 12.11 -7.30 -8.97
C LEU A 76 11.65 -5.92 -9.47
N TRP A 77 10.86 -5.19 -8.68
CA TRP A 77 10.43 -3.83 -9.01
C TRP A 77 11.64 -2.88 -9.10
N TYR A 78 12.57 -2.94 -8.15
CA TYR A 78 13.80 -2.14 -8.22
C TYR A 78 14.71 -2.56 -9.37
N VAL A 79 14.80 -3.86 -9.70
CA VAL A 79 15.50 -4.33 -10.91
C VAL A 79 14.85 -3.74 -12.16
N GLY A 80 13.52 -3.72 -12.25
CA GLY A 80 12.78 -3.07 -13.32
C GLY A 80 13.06 -1.56 -13.40
N ALA A 81 13.15 -0.88 -12.26
CA ALA A 81 13.50 0.54 -12.22
C ALA A 81 14.93 0.80 -12.72
N LEU A 82 15.88 -0.08 -12.37
CA LEU A 82 17.25 -0.04 -12.87
C LEU A 82 17.29 -0.29 -14.39
N CYS A 83 16.55 -1.29 -14.87
CA CYS A 83 16.39 -1.60 -16.29
C CYS A 83 15.91 -0.39 -17.09
N LEU A 84 14.86 0.29 -16.61
CA LEU A 84 14.35 1.52 -17.23
C LEU A 84 15.37 2.67 -17.22
N ASN A 85 16.20 2.78 -16.18
CA ASN A 85 17.25 3.80 -16.13
C ASN A 85 18.37 3.52 -17.15
N ARG A 86 18.63 2.25 -17.46
CA ARG A 86 19.73 1.80 -18.31
C ARG A 86 19.34 1.45 -19.74
N ASP A 87 18.05 1.54 -20.08
CA ASP A 87 17.51 1.11 -21.37
C ASP A 87 17.80 -0.38 -21.66
N VAL A 88 17.69 -1.20 -20.61
CA VAL A 88 17.87 -2.66 -20.66
C VAL A 88 16.51 -3.33 -20.46
N GLY A 89 16.21 -4.36 -21.27
CA GLY A 89 14.99 -5.16 -21.11
C GLY A 89 15.15 -6.28 -20.09
N LEU A 90 14.07 -6.67 -19.41
CA LEU A 90 14.09 -7.82 -18.48
C LEU A 90 14.41 -9.14 -19.17
N ASP A 91 14.07 -9.27 -20.46
CA ASP A 91 14.47 -10.39 -21.31
C ASP A 91 15.99 -10.54 -21.38
N GLN A 92 16.74 -9.43 -21.36
CA GLN A 92 18.20 -9.46 -21.35
C GLN A 92 18.79 -9.81 -19.97
N VAL A 93 18.05 -9.50 -18.89
CA VAL A 93 18.43 -9.81 -17.51
C VAL A 93 18.19 -11.30 -17.21
N PHE A 94 17.07 -11.85 -17.69
CA PHE A 94 16.64 -13.22 -17.42
C PHE A 94 16.91 -14.19 -18.58
N SER A 95 17.69 -13.79 -19.59
CA SER A 95 17.90 -14.55 -20.84
C SER A 95 18.35 -15.99 -20.61
N GLU A 96 19.18 -16.23 -19.59
CA GLU A 96 19.74 -17.57 -19.28
C GLU A 96 18.75 -18.48 -18.54
N VAL A 97 17.69 -17.92 -17.97
CA VAL A 97 16.73 -18.63 -17.11
C VAL A 97 15.28 -18.54 -17.61
N MET A 98 15.07 -18.08 -18.85
CA MET A 98 13.75 -18.02 -19.48
C MET A 98 13.01 -19.36 -19.43
N HIS A 99 13.70 -20.46 -19.73
CA HIS A 99 13.14 -21.81 -19.66
C HIS A 99 12.66 -22.18 -18.25
N VAL A 100 13.42 -21.83 -17.21
CA VAL A 100 13.08 -22.06 -15.80
C VAL A 100 11.83 -21.27 -15.40
N ILE A 101 11.76 -20.02 -15.83
CA ILE A 101 10.61 -19.13 -15.59
C ILE A 101 9.35 -19.71 -16.24
N ASN A 102 9.47 -20.25 -17.46
CA ASN A 102 8.36 -20.85 -18.20
C ASN A 102 7.85 -22.16 -17.57
N GLU A 103 8.74 -23.03 -17.08
CA GLU A 103 8.40 -24.35 -16.53
C GLU A 103 7.96 -24.33 -15.05
N SER A 104 8.00 -23.15 -14.43
CA SER A 104 7.49 -22.83 -13.10
C SER A 104 8.12 -23.54 -11.89
N TYR A 105 8.82 -24.69 -11.98
CA TYR A 105 9.37 -25.35 -10.77
C TYR A 105 10.65 -26.21 -10.93
N THR A 106 11.37 -26.16 -12.06
CA THR A 106 12.56 -27.03 -12.27
C THR A 106 13.85 -26.24 -12.45
N PHE A 107 14.54 -25.94 -11.34
CA PHE A 107 15.93 -25.43 -11.37
C PHE A 107 16.98 -26.43 -10.83
N ALA A 108 16.54 -27.52 -10.18
CA ALA A 108 17.42 -28.49 -9.54
C ALA A 108 18.21 -29.30 -10.60
N GLY A 109 19.41 -28.82 -10.96
CA GLY A 109 20.35 -29.56 -11.79
C GLY A 109 21.16 -28.72 -12.79
N SER A 110 20.86 -27.43 -12.99
CA SER A 110 21.72 -26.59 -13.83
C SER A 110 22.93 -26.14 -13.02
N ALA A 111 24.10 -26.67 -13.34
CA ALA A 111 25.34 -26.28 -12.69
C ALA A 111 25.63 -24.80 -12.96
N ALA A 112 25.58 -23.95 -11.94
CA ALA A 112 26.67 -22.99 -11.80
C ALA A 112 27.97 -23.81 -11.57
N PRO A 113 29.15 -23.35 -12.03
CA PRO A 113 30.36 -24.17 -12.01
C PRO A 113 30.63 -24.76 -10.60
N THR A 114 30.80 -26.10 -10.57
CA THR A 114 30.71 -27.10 -9.47
C THR A 114 31.80 -27.03 -8.37
N PRO A 115 31.74 -27.76 -7.19
CA PRO A 115 31.28 -29.17 -7.00
C PRO A 115 30.68 -29.71 -5.65
N SER A 116 29.98 -30.85 -5.84
CA SER A 116 29.83 -32.07 -5.00
C SER A 116 28.62 -32.28 -4.06
N ALA A 117 28.17 -33.54 -4.01
CA ALA A 117 26.85 -34.01 -3.62
C ALA A 117 26.68 -34.37 -2.13
N ARG A 118 25.47 -34.18 -1.60
CA ARG A 118 24.99 -34.60 -0.28
C ARG A 118 23.60 -35.28 -0.37
N ASP A 119 23.00 -35.64 0.77
CA ASP A 119 21.69 -36.31 0.96
C ASP A 119 20.49 -35.50 0.43
N PRO A 120 19.49 -36.02 -0.31
CA PRO A 120 18.43 -35.25 -0.98
C PRO A 120 17.63 -34.23 -0.14
N LEU A 121 17.27 -34.56 1.12
CA LEU A 121 16.52 -33.63 1.98
C LEU A 121 17.44 -32.58 2.59
N LEU A 122 18.66 -32.98 2.96
CA LEU A 122 19.73 -32.08 3.38
C LEU A 122 20.27 -31.23 2.21
N VAL A 123 20.20 -31.73 0.97
CA VAL A 123 20.62 -31.09 -0.29
C VAL A 123 19.59 -30.08 -0.73
N ALA A 124 18.30 -30.37 -0.62
CA ALA A 124 17.28 -29.37 -0.88
C ALA A 124 17.38 -28.19 0.11
N LEU A 125 17.72 -28.47 1.37
CA LEU A 125 17.94 -27.44 2.40
C LEU A 125 19.27 -26.67 2.20
N ASP A 126 20.37 -27.37 1.90
CA ASP A 126 21.66 -26.77 1.55
C ASP A 126 21.53 -25.94 0.25
N ALA A 127 20.77 -26.42 -0.75
CA ALA A 127 20.56 -25.74 -2.02
C ALA A 127 19.71 -24.47 -1.89
N ARG A 128 18.75 -24.42 -0.96
CA ARG A 128 17.99 -23.19 -0.65
C ARG A 128 18.89 -22.14 0.00
N ASP A 129 19.61 -22.52 1.06
CA ASP A 129 20.52 -21.59 1.73
C ASP A 129 21.65 -21.11 0.77
N GLU A 130 22.13 -21.99 -0.11
CA GLU A 130 23.08 -21.65 -1.18
C GLU A 130 22.49 -20.72 -2.24
N SER A 131 21.24 -20.96 -2.69
CA SER A 131 20.55 -20.10 -3.65
C SER A 131 20.31 -18.69 -3.08
N LEU A 132 19.87 -18.61 -1.82
CA LEU A 132 19.69 -17.34 -1.10
C LEU A 132 21.00 -16.61 -0.86
N LEU A 133 22.07 -17.34 -0.50
CA LEU A 133 23.41 -16.77 -0.37
C LEU A 133 23.92 -16.21 -1.70
N THR A 134 23.67 -16.93 -2.79
CA THR A 134 24.07 -16.51 -4.14
C THR A 134 23.30 -15.26 -4.58
N LEU A 135 21.99 -15.21 -4.31
CA LEU A 135 21.18 -14.00 -4.54
C LEU A 135 21.70 -12.81 -3.72
N GLY A 136 22.03 -13.02 -2.44
CA GLY A 136 22.62 -11.98 -1.59
C GLY A 136 23.94 -11.43 -2.12
N LYS A 137 24.83 -12.30 -2.62
CA LYS A 137 26.10 -11.91 -3.26
C LYS A 137 25.86 -11.12 -4.55
N ALA A 138 24.97 -11.61 -5.42
CA ALA A 138 24.64 -10.93 -6.67
C ALA A 138 24.04 -9.54 -6.44
N ALA A 139 23.20 -9.38 -5.41
CA ALA A 139 22.68 -8.08 -5.00
C ALA A 139 23.78 -7.15 -4.48
N ALA A 140 24.74 -7.67 -3.71
CA ALA A 140 25.88 -6.91 -3.22
C ALA A 140 26.80 -6.45 -4.37
N ASP A 141 27.01 -7.30 -5.37
CA ASP A 141 27.85 -6.98 -6.53
C ASP A 141 27.28 -5.80 -7.33
N LEU A 142 25.94 -5.67 -7.41
CA LEU A 142 25.28 -4.52 -8.03
C LEU A 142 25.60 -3.17 -7.34
N LEU A 143 26.01 -3.18 -6.06
CA LEU A 143 26.44 -1.97 -5.34
C LEU A 143 27.82 -1.49 -5.80
N ASN A 144 28.66 -2.39 -6.30
CA ASN A 144 30.06 -2.12 -6.66
C ASN A 144 30.24 -1.72 -8.13
N VAL A 145 29.15 -1.59 -8.88
CA VAL A 145 29.22 -1.27 -10.31
C VAL A 145 29.41 0.23 -10.51
N GLY A 146 30.47 0.62 -11.22
CA GLY A 146 30.69 2.00 -11.67
C GLY A 146 29.74 2.42 -12.80
N GLU A 147 30.25 3.22 -13.74
CA GLU A 147 29.49 3.66 -14.93
C GLU A 147 29.61 2.71 -16.13
N ASP A 148 30.32 1.58 -15.99
CA ASP A 148 30.48 0.58 -17.04
C ASP A 148 29.17 -0.21 -17.25
N ARG A 149 28.48 0.11 -18.35
CA ARG A 149 27.20 -0.50 -18.72
C ARG A 149 27.31 -1.99 -19.03
N GLU A 150 28.41 -2.46 -19.61
CA GLU A 150 28.60 -3.87 -19.94
C GLU A 150 28.88 -4.67 -18.66
N ALA A 151 29.65 -4.11 -17.73
CA ALA A 151 29.81 -4.71 -16.40
C ALA A 151 28.46 -4.76 -15.66
N GLU A 152 27.68 -3.67 -15.70
CA GLU A 152 26.36 -3.63 -15.05
C GLU A 152 25.41 -4.68 -15.60
N LEU A 153 25.35 -4.85 -16.93
CA LEU A 153 24.52 -5.87 -17.55
C LEU A 153 24.95 -7.29 -17.16
N ARG A 154 26.25 -7.56 -17.04
CA ARG A 154 26.76 -8.86 -16.53
C ARG A 154 26.31 -9.12 -15.09
N HIS A 155 26.38 -8.12 -14.22
CA HIS A 155 25.91 -8.24 -12.83
C HIS A 155 24.38 -8.39 -12.76
N LEU A 156 23.63 -7.70 -13.62
CA LEU A 156 22.18 -7.88 -13.74
C LEU A 156 21.82 -9.30 -14.19
N ARG A 157 22.52 -9.88 -15.17
CA ARG A 157 22.30 -11.28 -15.58
C ARG A 157 22.60 -12.27 -14.46
N ALA A 158 23.72 -12.07 -13.76
CA ALA A 158 24.07 -12.88 -12.59
C ALA A 158 22.99 -12.78 -11.49
N PHE A 159 22.45 -11.58 -11.27
CA PHE A 159 21.30 -11.38 -10.38
C PHE A 159 20.06 -12.12 -10.88
N GLY A 160 19.69 -12.00 -12.16
CA GLY A 160 18.52 -12.66 -12.74
C GLY A 160 18.58 -14.19 -12.59
N TRP A 161 19.75 -14.77 -12.83
CA TRP A 161 20.00 -16.20 -12.59
C TRP A 161 19.83 -16.57 -11.12
N ALA A 162 20.47 -15.82 -10.21
CA ALA A 162 20.40 -16.09 -8.78
C ALA A 162 18.99 -15.90 -8.21
N TYR A 163 18.25 -14.92 -8.72
CA TYR A 163 16.87 -14.62 -8.37
C TYR A 163 15.94 -15.77 -8.77
N ALA A 164 16.08 -16.31 -9.99
CA ALA A 164 15.32 -17.48 -10.44
C ALA A 164 15.63 -18.73 -9.60
N GLY A 165 16.91 -18.96 -9.27
CA GLY A 165 17.32 -20.04 -8.38
C GLY A 165 16.71 -19.92 -6.98
N ALA A 166 16.75 -18.72 -6.40
CA ALA A 166 16.14 -18.45 -5.10
C ALA A 166 14.62 -18.67 -5.11
N LEU A 167 13.91 -18.15 -6.12
CA LEU A 167 12.46 -18.38 -6.30
C LEU A 167 12.12 -19.87 -6.36
N SER A 168 12.86 -20.64 -7.17
CA SER A 168 12.65 -22.08 -7.31
C SER A 168 12.91 -22.79 -5.98
N SER A 169 13.99 -22.43 -5.27
CA SER A 169 14.31 -23.02 -3.96
C SER A 169 13.27 -22.72 -2.87
N CYS A 170 12.53 -21.61 -3.02
CA CYS A 170 11.42 -21.20 -2.16
C CYS A 170 10.06 -21.71 -2.66
N GLU A 171 10.01 -22.49 -3.75
CA GLU A 171 8.77 -23.00 -4.36
C GLU A 171 7.77 -21.87 -4.68
N LEU A 172 8.30 -20.75 -5.16
CA LEU A 172 7.53 -19.59 -5.60
C LEU A 172 7.48 -19.50 -7.12
N ASN A 173 6.31 -19.14 -7.63
CA ASN A 173 6.08 -18.98 -9.05
C ASN A 173 6.39 -17.54 -9.48
N PHE A 174 7.21 -17.38 -10.52
CA PHE A 174 7.62 -16.08 -11.02
C PHE A 174 6.42 -15.24 -11.50
N GLU A 175 5.47 -15.83 -12.23
CA GLU A 175 4.28 -15.11 -12.72
C GLU A 175 3.42 -14.62 -11.55
N VAL A 176 3.23 -15.43 -10.51
CA VAL A 176 2.52 -15.00 -9.30
C VAL A 176 3.20 -13.79 -8.67
N VAL A 177 4.53 -13.84 -8.49
CA VAL A 177 5.29 -12.71 -7.93
C VAL A 177 5.11 -11.43 -8.74
N VAL A 178 5.21 -11.53 -10.07
CA VAL A 178 5.00 -10.38 -10.96
C VAL A 178 3.58 -9.84 -10.84
N ARG A 179 2.57 -10.71 -10.88
CA ARG A 179 1.15 -10.31 -10.84
C ARG A 179 0.78 -9.65 -9.51
N GLU A 180 1.24 -10.21 -8.40
CA GLU A 180 1.04 -9.64 -7.06
C GLU A 180 1.74 -8.28 -6.92
N ASN A 181 2.97 -8.13 -7.44
CA ASN A 181 3.66 -6.83 -7.42
C ASN A 181 2.95 -5.78 -8.30
N ILE A 182 2.49 -6.15 -9.50
CA ILE A 182 1.70 -5.26 -10.36
C ILE A 182 0.44 -4.78 -9.61
N ALA A 183 -0.32 -5.71 -9.03
CA ALA A 183 -1.55 -5.39 -8.29
C ALA A 183 -1.27 -4.45 -7.10
N LYS A 184 -0.26 -4.77 -6.29
CA LYS A 184 0.21 -3.96 -5.15
C LYS A 184 0.58 -2.54 -5.57
N THR A 185 1.49 -2.41 -6.52
CA THR A 185 2.09 -1.12 -6.89
C THR A 185 1.13 -0.25 -7.68
N SER A 186 0.33 -0.82 -8.59
CA SER A 186 -0.75 -0.10 -9.27
C SER A 186 -1.78 0.45 -8.29
N GLY A 187 -2.18 -0.34 -7.28
CA GLY A 187 -3.15 0.09 -6.27
C GLY A 187 -2.63 1.15 -5.30
N ALA A 188 -1.34 1.09 -4.95
CA ALA A 188 -0.71 2.01 -4.00
C ALA A 188 -0.20 3.31 -4.63
N PHE A 189 0.33 3.25 -5.85
CA PHE A 189 1.04 4.37 -6.47
C PHE A 189 0.39 4.88 -7.77
N GLY A 190 -0.44 4.06 -8.43
CA GLY A 190 -1.19 4.47 -9.62
C GLY A 190 -2.18 5.59 -9.33
N LYS A 191 -2.39 6.51 -10.29
CA LYS A 191 -3.39 7.58 -10.16
C LYS A 191 -4.80 7.00 -10.33
N PRO A 192 -5.64 6.93 -9.29
CA PRO A 192 -6.99 6.43 -9.44
C PRO A 192 -7.80 7.36 -10.33
N VAL A 193 -8.53 6.79 -11.29
CA VAL A 193 -9.50 7.55 -12.08
C VAL A 193 -10.74 7.74 -11.21
N PHE A 194 -10.99 8.97 -10.75
CA PHE A 194 -12.06 9.26 -9.77
C PHE A 194 -13.44 8.73 -10.17
N LYS A 195 -13.77 8.76 -11.48
CA LYS A 195 -15.03 8.24 -12.02
C LYS A 195 -15.20 6.72 -11.85
N ASN A 196 -14.10 6.00 -11.69
CA ASN A 196 -14.09 4.54 -11.57
C ASN A 196 -14.05 4.08 -10.10
N LEU A 197 -13.87 5.01 -9.15
CA LEU A 197 -13.88 4.67 -7.73
C LEU A 197 -15.31 4.32 -7.28
N PRO A 198 -15.48 3.29 -6.45
CA PRO A 198 -16.80 2.84 -6.03
C PRO A 198 -17.55 3.91 -5.24
N ARG A 199 -18.88 3.91 -5.40
CA ARG A 199 -19.83 4.47 -4.44
C ARG A 199 -20.70 3.33 -3.92
N PHE A 200 -20.80 3.22 -2.60
CA PHE A 200 -21.36 2.02 -1.96
C PHE A 200 -22.86 2.13 -1.65
N ASP A 201 -23.48 3.26 -1.97
CA ASP A 201 -24.87 3.54 -1.63
C ASP A 201 -25.75 4.01 -2.79
N ASN A 202 -25.24 4.07 -4.02
CA ASN A 202 -26.01 4.51 -5.20
C ASN A 202 -27.35 3.77 -5.37
N ASP A 203 -27.41 2.49 -5.01
CA ASP A 203 -28.61 1.65 -5.14
C ASP A 203 -29.56 1.71 -3.92
N TYR A 204 -29.28 2.59 -2.95
CA TYR A 204 -30.10 2.76 -1.75
C TYR A 204 -31.02 3.97 -1.88
N PRO A 205 -32.11 4.04 -1.10
CA PRO A 205 -32.97 5.23 -1.06
C PRO A 205 -32.17 6.48 -0.70
N ALA A 206 -32.55 7.65 -1.24
CA ALA A 206 -31.84 8.91 -1.04
C ALA A 206 -31.61 9.27 0.45
N HIS A 207 -32.48 8.83 1.36
CA HIS A 207 -32.32 9.08 2.79
C HIS A 207 -31.31 8.17 3.50
N GLU A 208 -30.82 7.12 2.84
CA GLU A 208 -29.75 6.22 3.30
C GLU A 208 -28.43 6.43 2.54
N GLN A 209 -28.42 7.31 1.54
CA GLN A 209 -27.21 7.73 0.87
C GLN A 209 -26.48 8.79 1.70
N LEU A 210 -25.15 8.78 1.66
CA LEU A 210 -24.37 9.93 2.11
C LEU A 210 -24.70 11.14 1.20
N PRO A 211 -24.91 12.34 1.77
CA PRO A 211 -25.09 13.54 0.97
C PRO A 211 -23.88 13.78 0.05
N ASP A 212 -24.14 14.30 -1.15
CA ASP A 212 -23.07 14.66 -2.08
C ASP A 212 -22.14 15.73 -1.48
N VAL A 213 -22.70 16.64 -0.69
CA VAL A 213 -21.97 17.66 0.07
C VAL A 213 -22.43 17.62 1.52
N ILE A 214 -21.47 17.49 2.42
CA ILE A 214 -21.66 17.49 3.88
C ILE A 214 -20.90 18.69 4.43
N GLU A 215 -21.59 19.59 5.11
CA GLU A 215 -20.97 20.73 5.79
C GLU A 215 -21.12 20.55 7.30
N ILE A 216 -19.99 20.52 8.01
CA ILE A 216 -19.93 20.42 9.46
C ILE A 216 -19.24 21.64 10.03
N TRP A 217 -19.90 22.26 10.99
CA TRP A 217 -19.38 23.37 11.76
C TRP A 217 -18.78 22.84 13.05
N PHE A 218 -17.48 23.01 13.23
CA PHE A 218 -16.76 22.77 14.47
C PHE A 218 -16.71 24.09 15.25
N VAL A 219 -17.34 24.12 16.42
CA VAL A 219 -17.40 25.29 17.30
C VAL A 219 -16.86 24.90 18.65
N GLU A 220 -15.73 25.50 19.04
CA GLU A 220 -15.20 25.38 20.40
C GLU A 220 -15.82 26.45 21.30
N HIS A 221 -16.17 26.06 22.52
CA HIS A 221 -16.56 26.98 23.58
C HIS A 221 -15.35 27.27 24.48
N ASP A 222 -15.36 28.38 25.22
CA ASP A 222 -14.29 28.83 26.14
C ASP A 222 -13.84 27.79 27.19
N SER A 223 -14.64 26.73 27.38
CA SER A 223 -14.30 25.60 28.24
C SER A 223 -13.40 24.55 27.57
N GLY A 224 -12.96 24.76 26.33
CA GLY A 224 -12.18 23.80 25.52
C GLY A 224 -13.02 22.64 24.97
N VAL A 225 -14.35 22.74 25.04
CA VAL A 225 -15.28 21.71 24.54
C VAL A 225 -15.67 22.05 23.11
N SER A 226 -15.43 21.11 22.20
CA SER A 226 -15.79 21.21 20.78
C SER A 226 -17.17 20.58 20.52
N TYR A 227 -18.00 21.29 19.77
CA TYR A 227 -19.31 20.83 19.32
C TYR A 227 -19.38 20.84 17.80
N MET A 228 -20.08 19.86 17.25
CA MET A 228 -20.38 19.82 15.82
C MET A 228 -21.84 20.16 15.53
N SER A 229 -22.06 20.87 14.43
CA SER A 229 -23.41 21.04 13.87
C SER A 229 -23.44 20.86 12.36
N CYS A 230 -24.56 20.34 11.86
CA CYS A 230 -24.86 20.12 10.44
C CYS A 230 -26.23 20.74 10.15
N ASN A 231 -26.32 21.66 9.20
CA ASN A 231 -27.56 22.38 8.88
C ASN A 231 -28.24 23.01 10.12
N GLY A 232 -27.45 23.54 11.05
CA GLY A 232 -27.94 24.17 12.29
C GLY A 232 -28.41 23.19 13.37
N VAL A 233 -28.23 21.88 13.19
CA VAL A 233 -28.57 20.85 14.19
C VAL A 233 -27.28 20.26 14.77
N PHE A 234 -27.22 20.13 16.09
CA PHE A 234 -26.08 19.46 16.76
C PHE A 234 -25.97 18.00 16.31
N VAL A 235 -24.74 17.59 16.01
CA VAL A 235 -24.41 16.22 15.60
C VAL A 235 -23.24 15.71 16.42
N GLY A 236 -23.27 14.42 16.79
CA GLY A 236 -22.25 13.84 17.66
C GLY A 236 -22.36 14.26 19.12
N ASP A 237 -21.41 13.78 19.91
CA ASP A 237 -21.26 14.15 21.31
C ASP A 237 -20.22 15.28 21.44
N PRO A 238 -20.29 16.13 22.48
CA PRO A 238 -19.26 17.14 22.73
C PRO A 238 -17.91 16.48 23.05
N LEU A 239 -16.83 17.02 22.49
CA LEU A 239 -15.49 16.42 22.59
C LEU A 239 -14.49 17.35 23.29
N THR A 240 -13.55 16.73 23.99
CA THR A 240 -12.34 17.35 24.56
C THR A 240 -11.15 16.44 24.24
N ASP A 241 -9.92 16.91 24.40
CA ASP A 241 -8.74 16.06 24.10
C ASP A 241 -8.55 14.92 25.13
N ALA A 242 -9.13 15.05 26.32
CA ALA A 242 -9.17 14.01 27.37
C ALA A 242 -7.83 13.33 27.69
N ILE A 243 -6.71 14.06 27.54
CA ILE A 243 -5.34 13.65 27.87
C ILE A 243 -4.58 14.80 28.55
N GLU A 244 -3.40 14.52 29.12
CA GLU A 244 -2.58 15.51 29.86
C GLU A 244 -2.02 16.60 28.95
N ASP A 245 -1.43 16.21 27.81
CA ASP A 245 -0.93 17.13 26.79
C ASP A 245 -1.96 17.24 25.66
N GLU A 246 -2.77 18.30 25.67
CA GLU A 246 -3.72 18.62 24.60
C GLU A 246 -3.04 18.54 23.22
N ASP A 247 -3.60 17.75 22.32
CA ASP A 247 -3.04 17.48 20.99
C ASP A 247 -4.02 17.66 19.84
N GLY A 248 -5.24 18.16 20.14
CA GLY A 248 -6.26 18.49 19.17
C GLY A 248 -7.08 17.29 18.68
N TYR A 249 -7.00 16.13 19.34
CA TYR A 249 -7.81 14.96 19.00
C TYR A 249 -9.33 15.23 19.11
N ARG A 250 -9.77 16.26 19.85
CA ARG A 250 -11.18 16.68 19.87
C ARG A 250 -11.75 17.08 18.50
N PHE A 251 -10.91 17.34 17.50
CA PHE A 251 -11.31 17.62 16.12
C PHE A 251 -11.20 16.41 15.18
N HIS A 252 -11.01 15.19 15.71
CA HIS A 252 -10.78 13.99 14.90
C HIS A 252 -11.92 13.64 13.93
N ASP A 253 -13.15 14.11 14.18
CA ASP A 253 -14.28 13.92 13.26
C ASP A 253 -14.01 14.46 11.84
N VAL A 254 -13.05 15.37 11.67
CA VAL A 254 -12.54 15.77 10.35
C VAL A 254 -12.06 14.57 9.53
N PHE A 255 -11.47 13.56 10.18
CA PHE A 255 -10.98 12.35 9.52
C PHE A 255 -12.12 11.44 9.05
N HIS A 256 -13.23 11.36 9.81
CA HIS A 256 -14.43 10.64 9.38
C HIS A 256 -15.09 11.32 8.16
N LEU A 257 -15.10 12.65 8.13
CA LEU A 257 -15.53 13.42 6.96
C LEU A 257 -14.61 13.22 5.76
N ALA A 258 -13.30 13.15 5.98
CA ALA A 258 -12.33 12.82 4.94
C ALA A 258 -12.59 11.42 4.35
N ASN A 259 -12.81 10.41 5.21
CA ASN A 259 -13.17 9.06 4.76
C ASN A 259 -14.48 9.07 3.95
N ALA A 260 -15.51 9.77 4.42
CA ALA A 260 -16.77 9.91 3.69
C ALA A 260 -16.55 10.57 2.30
N ALA A 261 -15.78 11.66 2.24
CA ALA A 261 -15.52 12.40 1.01
C ALA A 261 -14.69 11.59 0.00
N PHE A 262 -13.57 11.05 0.44
CA PHE A 262 -12.56 10.45 -0.44
C PHE A 262 -12.75 8.96 -0.68
N LEU A 263 -13.34 8.21 0.26
CA LEU A 263 -13.53 6.77 0.15
C LEU A 263 -14.99 6.40 -0.11
N ASN A 264 -15.93 7.34 0.04
CA ASN A 264 -17.38 7.08 0.09
C ASN A 264 -17.77 6.06 1.18
N TRP A 265 -16.93 5.96 2.21
CA TRP A 265 -17.10 5.04 3.32
C TRP A 265 -16.78 5.77 4.62
N SER A 266 -17.73 5.75 5.55
CA SER A 266 -17.53 6.17 6.94
C SER A 266 -18.77 5.71 7.73
N PRO A 267 -18.76 4.53 8.36
CA PRO A 267 -19.81 4.11 9.28
C PRO A 267 -20.06 5.13 10.41
N VAL A 268 -19.03 5.86 10.86
CA VAL A 268 -19.16 6.95 11.85
C VAL A 268 -19.99 8.10 11.27
N THR A 269 -19.60 8.66 10.12
CA THR A 269 -20.34 9.76 9.47
C THR A 269 -21.78 9.35 9.16
N ARG A 270 -22.01 8.11 8.70
CA ARG A 270 -23.38 7.57 8.49
C ARG A 270 -24.18 7.56 9.78
N ALA A 271 -23.59 7.16 10.91
CA ALA A 271 -24.27 7.14 12.20
C ALA A 271 -24.57 8.55 12.73
N LEU A 272 -23.62 9.49 12.59
CA LEU A 272 -23.77 10.90 12.96
C LEU A 272 -24.92 11.56 12.20
N LEU A 273 -24.96 11.39 10.87
CA LEU A 273 -25.96 11.99 10.00
C LEU A 273 -27.27 11.20 9.86
N LYS A 274 -27.41 10.09 10.61
CA LYS A 274 -28.56 9.18 10.54
C LYS A 274 -28.82 8.62 9.11
N ARG A 275 -27.74 8.34 8.36
CA ARG A 275 -27.71 7.79 6.98
C ARG A 275 -27.27 6.32 6.89
N LYS A 276 -27.54 5.54 7.93
CA LYS A 276 -27.29 4.10 7.90
C LYS A 276 -28.23 3.40 6.91
N ARG A 277 -27.74 2.41 6.17
CA ARG A 277 -28.45 1.68 5.12
C ARG A 277 -29.35 0.56 5.66
N LYS A 278 -30.40 0.97 6.40
CA LYS A 278 -31.31 0.08 7.15
C LYS A 278 -32.25 -0.74 6.26
N SER A 279 -32.49 -0.31 5.02
CA SER A 279 -33.30 -1.02 4.04
C SER A 279 -32.75 -2.43 3.75
N LYS A 280 -31.42 -2.62 3.81
CA LYS A 280 -30.77 -3.93 3.74
C LYS A 280 -30.10 -4.27 5.07
N LYS A 281 -30.77 -5.08 5.89
CA LYS A 281 -30.30 -5.51 7.22
C LYS A 281 -28.87 -6.05 7.25
N SER A 282 -28.43 -6.75 6.20
CA SER A 282 -27.06 -7.26 6.08
C SER A 282 -26.04 -6.12 6.02
N THR A 283 -26.31 -5.08 5.22
CA THR A 283 -25.44 -3.90 5.10
C THR A 283 -25.43 -3.09 6.39
N ASP A 284 -26.61 -2.82 6.96
CA ASP A 284 -26.72 -2.11 8.25
C ASP A 284 -25.91 -2.80 9.36
N ARG A 285 -25.93 -4.14 9.40
CA ARG A 285 -25.19 -4.92 10.40
C ARG A 285 -23.70 -4.98 10.11
N ASN A 286 -23.30 -5.24 8.87
CA ASN A 286 -21.93 -5.65 8.54
C ASN A 286 -21.05 -4.48 8.07
N GLN A 287 -21.64 -3.45 7.47
CA GLN A 287 -20.90 -2.31 6.89
C GLN A 287 -21.15 -1.01 7.66
N ASP A 288 -22.36 -0.80 8.18
CA ASP A 288 -22.72 0.40 8.95
C ASP A 288 -22.87 0.12 10.46
N GLY A 289 -22.60 -1.12 10.87
CA GLY A 289 -22.85 -1.62 12.22
C GLY A 289 -21.75 -1.24 13.22
N GLY A 290 -21.97 -1.56 14.49
CA GLY A 290 -21.06 -1.16 15.57
C GLY A 290 -19.61 -1.64 15.37
N ARG A 291 -19.40 -2.83 14.78
CA ARG A 291 -18.03 -3.30 14.49
C ARG A 291 -17.32 -2.43 13.46
N ALA A 292 -18.02 -2.00 12.40
CA ALA A 292 -17.44 -1.13 11.39
C ALA A 292 -17.13 0.26 11.96
N THR A 293 -18.01 0.80 12.82
CA THR A 293 -17.77 2.03 13.57
C THR A 293 -16.51 1.92 14.43
N VAL A 294 -16.40 0.85 15.25
CA VAL A 294 -15.21 0.64 16.10
C VAL A 294 -13.92 0.49 15.28
N VAL A 295 -13.98 -0.15 14.12
CA VAL A 295 -12.82 -0.24 13.22
C VAL A 295 -12.40 1.14 12.70
N GLU A 296 -13.34 1.96 12.24
CA GLU A 296 -13.05 3.31 11.75
C GLU A 296 -12.49 4.22 12.87
N GLU A 297 -13.10 4.20 14.05
CA GLU A 297 -12.64 4.93 15.24
C GLU A 297 -11.24 4.48 15.67
N GLY A 298 -11.01 3.16 15.75
CA GLY A 298 -9.71 2.60 16.11
C GLY A 298 -8.62 2.94 15.10
N LEU A 299 -8.95 2.93 13.80
CA LEU A 299 -8.04 3.36 12.74
C LEU A 299 -7.66 4.83 12.90
N THR A 300 -8.64 5.68 13.20
CA THR A 300 -8.47 7.12 13.37
C THR A 300 -7.57 7.42 14.56
N ALA A 301 -7.84 6.81 15.72
CA ALA A 301 -7.02 6.96 16.92
C ALA A 301 -5.57 6.45 16.71
N TRP A 302 -5.42 5.28 16.09
CA TRP A 302 -4.10 4.70 15.81
C TRP A 302 -3.30 5.57 14.83
N LEU A 303 -3.93 6.03 13.75
CA LEU A 303 -3.28 6.87 12.75
C LEU A 303 -2.90 8.23 13.35
N PHE A 304 -3.73 8.80 14.21
CA PHE A 304 -3.43 10.03 14.93
C PHE A 304 -2.18 9.89 15.81
N ALA A 305 -2.06 8.81 16.57
CA ALA A 305 -0.87 8.51 17.36
C ALA A 305 0.39 8.36 16.50
N LYS A 306 0.26 7.87 15.26
CA LYS A 306 1.37 7.80 14.29
C LYS A 306 1.69 9.18 13.72
N ALA A 307 0.67 9.93 13.31
CA ALA A 307 0.80 11.25 12.71
C ALA A 307 1.43 12.25 13.67
N LYS A 308 1.14 12.19 14.98
CA LYS A 308 1.79 13.01 16.02
C LYS A 308 3.33 12.90 15.99
N LYS A 309 3.86 11.71 15.68
CA LYS A 309 5.32 11.48 15.55
C LYS A 309 5.91 11.96 14.24
N LEU A 310 5.06 12.35 13.29
CA LEU A 310 5.40 12.80 11.94
C LEU A 310 4.92 14.23 11.70
N GLU A 311 4.86 15.05 12.76
CA GLU A 311 4.40 16.45 12.71
C GLU A 311 3.03 16.60 12.04
N PHE A 312 2.10 15.69 12.38
CA PHE A 312 0.77 15.60 11.78
C PHE A 312 0.77 15.57 10.25
N LEU A 313 1.79 14.92 9.66
CA LEU A 313 2.00 14.80 8.22
C LEU A 313 2.15 16.16 7.51
N GLN A 314 2.63 17.18 8.21
CA GLN A 314 2.91 18.48 7.60
C GLN A 314 3.98 18.36 6.51
N GLY A 315 3.72 18.95 5.34
CA GLY A 315 4.64 18.92 4.20
C GLY A 315 4.81 17.56 3.51
N GLN A 316 4.12 16.52 3.98
CA GLN A 316 4.19 15.19 3.38
C GLN A 316 3.28 15.10 2.15
N ASN A 317 3.78 14.46 1.10
CA ASN A 317 3.03 14.17 -0.13
C ASN A 317 2.77 12.67 -0.32
N LYS A 318 3.18 11.84 0.65
CA LYS A 318 3.02 10.39 0.67
C LYS A 318 2.74 9.90 2.08
N VAL A 319 2.09 8.74 2.17
CA VAL A 319 1.94 7.97 3.40
C VAL A 319 2.80 6.72 3.25
N ALA A 320 3.53 6.35 4.31
CA ALA A 320 4.39 5.17 4.29
C ALA A 320 3.55 3.90 3.99
N TYR A 321 4.09 3.01 3.15
CA TYR A 321 3.35 1.82 2.71
C TYR A 321 2.94 0.92 3.87
N ASP A 322 3.77 0.77 4.92
CA ASP A 322 3.41 0.02 6.13
C ASP A 322 2.16 0.56 6.85
N ILE A 323 1.95 1.89 6.82
CA ILE A 323 0.74 2.50 7.36
C ILE A 323 -0.46 2.09 6.52
N LEU A 324 -0.33 2.14 5.19
CA LEU A 324 -1.38 1.73 4.25
C LEU A 324 -1.72 0.23 4.36
N LYS A 325 -0.71 -0.62 4.55
CA LYS A 325 -0.89 -2.06 4.77
C LYS A 325 -1.64 -2.33 6.07
N THR A 326 -1.26 -1.64 7.16
CA THR A 326 -2.00 -1.75 8.43
C THR A 326 -3.46 -1.31 8.27
N ILE A 327 -3.73 -0.23 7.51
CA ILE A 327 -5.09 0.19 7.21
C ILE A 327 -5.86 -0.91 6.47
N LEU A 328 -5.24 -1.53 5.46
CA LEU A 328 -5.85 -2.65 4.71
C LEU A 328 -6.22 -3.81 5.63
N ASP A 329 -5.35 -4.18 6.57
CA ASP A 329 -5.62 -5.24 7.56
C ASP A 329 -6.86 -4.93 8.42
N PHE A 330 -7.05 -3.66 8.81
CA PHE A 330 -8.22 -3.22 9.58
C PHE A 330 -9.51 -3.29 8.77
N VAL A 331 -9.45 -2.94 7.48
CA VAL A 331 -10.65 -2.77 6.64
C VAL A 331 -10.97 -3.96 5.74
N THR A 332 -10.12 -5.00 5.73
CA THR A 332 -10.35 -6.23 4.97
C THR A 332 -11.69 -6.87 5.33
N GLY A 333 -12.54 -7.12 4.32
CA GLY A 333 -13.90 -7.65 4.50
C GLY A 333 -14.99 -6.59 4.67
N TYR A 334 -14.63 -5.30 4.74
CA TYR A 334 -15.56 -4.20 4.57
C TYR A 334 -15.54 -3.70 3.13
N GLU A 335 -16.63 -3.08 2.67
CA GLU A 335 -16.76 -2.63 1.29
C GLU A 335 -15.66 -1.65 0.83
N VAL A 336 -15.07 -0.92 1.77
CA VAL A 336 -13.95 0.01 1.53
C VAL A 336 -12.64 -0.71 1.13
N ASP A 337 -12.55 -2.02 1.32
CA ASP A 337 -11.42 -2.83 0.82
C ASP A 337 -11.26 -2.76 -0.70
N LYS A 338 -12.33 -2.41 -1.43
CA LYS A 338 -12.34 -2.19 -2.89
C LYS A 338 -11.74 -0.85 -3.30
N VAL A 339 -11.43 0.03 -2.34
CA VAL A 339 -10.86 1.34 -2.62
C VAL A 339 -9.33 1.22 -2.73
N PRO A 340 -8.69 1.67 -3.82
CA PRO A 340 -7.24 1.62 -3.97
C PRO A 340 -6.51 2.35 -2.84
N LEU A 341 -5.36 1.82 -2.40
CA LEU A 341 -4.53 2.41 -1.34
C LEU A 341 -4.07 3.84 -1.65
N LYS A 342 -3.90 4.21 -2.93
CA LYS A 342 -3.62 5.61 -3.29
C LYS A 342 -4.74 6.55 -2.83
N GLN A 343 -5.99 6.11 -2.87
CA GLN A 343 -7.11 6.94 -2.43
C GLN A 343 -7.13 7.11 -0.90
N TRP A 344 -6.71 6.09 -0.15
CA TRP A 344 -6.44 6.22 1.29
C TRP A 344 -5.34 7.24 1.58
N THR A 345 -4.26 7.24 0.80
CA THR A 345 -3.21 8.27 0.91
C THR A 345 -3.79 9.67 0.76
N THR A 346 -4.64 9.90 -0.26
CA THR A 346 -5.32 11.18 -0.45
C THR A 346 -6.22 11.54 0.74
N ALA A 347 -7.08 10.62 1.19
CA ALA A 347 -8.00 10.84 2.30
C ALA A 347 -7.25 11.27 3.59
N ILE A 348 -6.14 10.61 3.87
CA ILE A 348 -5.29 10.89 5.03
C ILE A 348 -4.65 12.26 4.90
N LEU A 349 -3.92 12.52 3.81
CA LEU A 349 -3.16 13.77 3.66
C LEU A 349 -4.08 14.99 3.64
N GLU A 350 -5.20 14.93 2.91
CA GLU A 350 -6.20 15.99 2.85
C GLU A 350 -6.94 16.15 4.18
N GLY A 351 -7.27 15.04 4.86
CA GLY A 351 -7.85 15.04 6.20
C GLY A 351 -6.96 15.76 7.22
N TYR A 352 -5.66 15.44 7.26
CA TYR A 352 -4.72 16.14 8.13
C TYR A 352 -4.48 17.59 7.71
N ALA A 353 -4.51 17.91 6.40
CA ALA A 353 -4.40 19.29 5.94
C ALA A 353 -5.56 20.17 6.42
N VAL A 354 -6.80 19.66 6.39
CA VAL A 354 -7.97 20.35 6.93
C VAL A 354 -7.95 20.35 8.45
N TRP A 355 -7.63 19.23 9.10
CA TRP A 355 -7.56 19.15 10.56
C TRP A 355 -6.56 20.17 11.14
N ARG A 356 -5.38 20.34 10.53
CA ARG A 356 -4.40 21.36 10.96
C ARG A 356 -4.98 22.78 10.89
N GLN A 357 -5.82 23.07 9.90
CA GLN A 357 -6.51 24.37 9.79
C GLN A 357 -7.59 24.53 10.87
N VAL A 358 -8.38 23.49 11.14
CA VAL A 358 -9.37 23.49 12.23
C VAL A 358 -8.69 23.69 13.58
N HIS A 359 -7.64 22.91 13.86
CA HIS A 359 -6.86 23.03 15.09
C HIS A 359 -6.24 24.43 15.23
N ALA A 360 -5.61 24.98 14.18
CA ALA A 360 -4.95 26.28 14.26
C ALA A 360 -5.92 27.43 14.58
N ASN A 361 -7.20 27.26 14.25
CA ASN A 361 -8.23 28.29 14.43
C ASN A 361 -9.27 27.92 15.51
N GLN A 362 -9.03 26.85 16.28
CA GLN A 362 -9.95 26.35 17.32
C GLN A 362 -11.39 26.15 16.82
N GLY A 363 -11.51 25.63 15.60
CA GLY A 363 -12.80 25.44 14.94
C GLY A 363 -12.79 25.89 13.48
N GLY A 364 -13.97 25.83 12.88
CA GLY A 364 -14.18 26.18 11.48
C GLY A 364 -15.32 25.40 10.84
N ILE A 365 -15.53 25.67 9.56
CA ILE A 365 -16.50 24.98 8.72
C ILE A 365 -15.71 24.02 7.82
N VAL A 366 -16.06 22.75 7.89
CA VAL A 366 -15.46 21.70 7.06
C VAL A 366 -16.50 21.20 6.07
N THR A 367 -16.21 21.33 4.78
CA THR A 367 -17.07 20.86 3.71
C THR A 367 -16.45 19.65 3.04
N ALA A 368 -17.08 18.49 3.22
CA ALA A 368 -16.79 17.23 2.56
C ALA A 368 -17.67 17.07 1.32
N ASN A 369 -17.06 17.04 0.14
CA ASN A 369 -17.76 16.76 -1.11
C ASN A 369 -17.51 15.30 -1.52
N CYS A 370 -18.48 14.43 -1.27
CA CYS A 370 -18.44 13.01 -1.58
C CYS A 370 -18.52 12.72 -3.08
N ARG A 371 -18.94 13.69 -3.90
CA ARG A 371 -19.08 13.54 -5.35
C ARG A 371 -17.77 13.83 -6.06
N ASP A 372 -17.18 14.97 -5.74
CA ASP A 372 -15.93 15.44 -6.33
C ASP A 372 -14.70 14.93 -5.56
N ARG A 373 -14.92 14.24 -4.43
CA ARG A 373 -13.90 13.71 -3.52
C ARG A 373 -12.94 14.82 -3.09
N THR A 374 -13.48 15.83 -2.42
CA THR A 374 -12.71 16.95 -1.88
C THR A 374 -13.11 17.24 -0.44
N LEU A 375 -12.19 17.86 0.31
CA LEU A 375 -12.40 18.33 1.67
C LEU A 375 -11.84 19.74 1.77
N THR A 376 -12.63 20.68 2.29
CA THR A 376 -12.23 22.09 2.36
C THR A 376 -12.51 22.67 3.73
N TYR A 377 -11.74 23.70 4.09
CA TYR A 377 -11.84 24.44 5.34
C TYR A 377 -12.26 25.88 5.08
N GLN A 378 -13.09 26.43 5.96
CA GLN A 378 -13.36 27.87 6.06
C GLN A 378 -13.36 28.28 7.55
N PRO A 379 -12.87 29.48 7.90
CA PRO A 379 -12.98 29.98 9.26
C PRO A 379 -14.44 30.22 9.67
N LEU A 380 -14.73 30.14 10.96
CA LEU A 380 -16.05 30.52 11.47
C LEU A 380 -16.32 32.01 11.22
N PRO A 381 -17.57 32.39 10.90
CA PRO A 381 -17.99 33.77 10.88
C PRO A 381 -17.74 34.47 12.23
N PRO A 382 -17.39 35.78 12.26
CA PRO A 382 -17.04 36.50 13.50
C PRO A 382 -18.12 36.48 14.59
N ASP A 383 -19.39 36.30 14.23
CA ASP A 383 -20.53 36.22 15.15
C ASP A 383 -20.70 34.83 15.80
N ARG A 384 -19.90 33.84 15.39
CA ARG A 384 -19.96 32.46 15.85
C ARG A 384 -18.67 31.96 16.52
N VAL A 385 -17.67 32.83 16.67
CA VAL A 385 -16.47 32.58 17.46
C VAL A 385 -16.81 32.85 18.93
N SER A 386 -16.54 31.90 19.83
CA SER A 386 -16.65 32.17 21.28
C SER A 386 -15.64 33.24 21.68
N LYS A 387 -15.99 34.12 22.61
CA LYS A 387 -15.26 35.37 22.87
C LYS A 387 -14.16 35.22 23.90
#